data_AF-A0A923JA60-F1
#
_entry.id   AF-A0A923JA60-F1
#
_cell.length_a   1.000
_cell.length_b   1.000
_cell.length_c   1.000
_cell.angle_alpha   90.00
_cell.angle_beta   90.00
_cell.angle_gamma   90.00
#
_symmetry.space_group_name_H-M   'P 1'
#
loop_
_entity.id
_entity.type
_entity.pdbx_description
1 polymer ?
#
loop_
_entity_poly.entity_id
_entity_poly.type
_entity_poly.pdbx_seq_one_letter_code
_entity_poly.pdbx_strand_id
1 'polypeptide(L)'
;MMEEYNRLPDATGDLAYLKNKQVIAANGLKADERGNVVIPLFNADGEFRTLERIWSDGSKHLEKTAGHGEFFVVGGQLKDGDNLLYAEGYATAASISEAINQPVIMTVNAGNMVEVAGRLKDTFPNSTHYFLADNDIYKDENVGLEKATEAAELTAGHVLVPAFSNPKEGLTDYNDLHVSEGLEQVRLQVEGAINQMNRVDTMPTDNPNITDVNHSSTDSAAVADPEKPRRWPAPCSCRTGGNRAGGQRPAAAEPEETAPVASALQLLKRWKPRRWPAPLQLMNRWKSRRWPAPCSCRTGGNRAGGQRPCSC
;
A
#
# COMPACT_ATOMS: atom_id res chain seq x y z
N MET A 1 18.75 23.29 -14.77
CA MET A 1 18.04 22.09 -14.29
C MET A 1 17.16 21.50 -15.40
N MET A 2 16.06 22.13 -15.83
CA MET A 2 15.23 21.55 -16.92
C MET A 2 16.03 21.34 -18.23
N GLU A 3 16.80 22.34 -18.66
CA GLU A 3 17.65 22.21 -19.87
C GLU A 3 18.71 21.13 -19.74
N GLU A 4 19.26 20.95 -18.54
CA GLU A 4 20.26 19.93 -18.26
C GLU A 4 19.62 18.54 -18.32
N TYR A 5 18.50 18.35 -17.61
CA TYR A 5 17.71 17.13 -17.63
C TYR A 5 17.33 16.71 -19.06
N ASN A 6 16.92 17.67 -19.90
CA ASN A 6 16.57 17.40 -21.30
C ASN A 6 17.76 16.95 -22.16
N ARG A 7 19.00 17.21 -21.76
CA ARG A 7 20.22 16.76 -22.47
C ARG A 7 20.68 15.38 -22.04
N LEU A 8 20.21 14.89 -20.89
CA LEU A 8 20.61 13.58 -20.39
C LEU A 8 19.95 12.46 -21.19
N PRO A 9 20.68 11.36 -21.48
CA PRO A 9 20.09 10.17 -22.07
C PRO A 9 19.09 9.52 -21.10
N ASP A 10 18.11 8.81 -21.64
CA ASP A 10 17.18 8.02 -20.84
C ASP A 10 17.95 6.97 -20.02
N ALA A 11 17.51 6.76 -18.78
CA ALA A 11 18.04 5.69 -17.96
C ALA A 11 17.68 4.34 -18.57
N THR A 12 18.62 3.42 -18.54
CA THR A 12 18.39 2.02 -18.85
C THR A 12 18.45 1.19 -17.58
N GLY A 13 17.91 -0.02 -17.61
CA GLY A 13 18.03 -0.98 -16.50
C GLY A 13 19.46 -1.39 -16.16
N ASP A 14 20.46 -0.91 -16.91
CA ASP A 14 21.87 -1.22 -16.68
C ASP A 14 22.58 -0.35 -15.64
N LEU A 15 21.90 0.65 -15.09
CA LEU A 15 22.46 1.46 -14.01
C LEU A 15 22.60 0.64 -12.73
N ALA A 16 23.72 0.80 -12.03
CA ALA A 16 24.07 0.00 -10.87
C ALA A 16 22.99 0.04 -9.78
N TYR A 17 22.45 1.23 -9.48
CA TYR A 17 21.37 1.38 -8.50
C TYR A 17 20.12 0.57 -8.86
N LEU A 18 19.66 0.65 -10.12
CA LEU A 18 18.48 -0.06 -10.60
C LEU A 18 18.68 -1.58 -10.54
N LYS A 19 19.85 -2.08 -10.97
CA LYS A 19 20.22 -3.50 -10.84
C LYS A 19 20.25 -3.96 -9.39
N ASN A 20 20.86 -3.19 -8.50
CA ASN A 20 20.95 -3.52 -7.08
C ASN A 20 19.57 -3.59 -6.42
N LYS A 21 18.66 -2.72 -6.83
CA LYS A 21 17.27 -2.70 -6.35
C LYS A 21 16.32 -3.58 -7.17
N GLN A 22 16.80 -4.27 -8.19
CA GLN A 22 16.02 -5.16 -9.07
C GLN A 22 14.78 -4.50 -9.71
N VAL A 23 14.82 -3.18 -9.96
CA VAL A 23 13.71 -2.43 -10.55
C VAL A 23 14.05 -1.92 -11.94
N ILE A 24 13.02 -1.75 -12.78
CA ILE A 24 13.19 -1.21 -14.13
C ILE A 24 13.38 0.31 -14.10
N ALA A 25 13.94 0.86 -15.18
CA ALA A 25 13.95 2.29 -15.41
C ALA A 25 12.56 2.75 -15.89
N ALA A 26 11.88 3.57 -15.09
CA ALA A 26 10.60 4.15 -15.46
C ALA A 26 10.78 5.26 -16.49
N ASN A 27 9.75 5.48 -17.30
CA ASN A 27 9.73 6.55 -18.30
C ASN A 27 9.99 7.90 -17.64
N GLY A 28 10.96 8.66 -18.16
CA GLY A 28 11.36 9.95 -17.60
C GLY A 28 12.54 9.90 -16.63
N LEU A 29 13.02 8.71 -16.25
CA LEU A 29 14.34 8.62 -15.62
C LEU A 29 15.43 8.88 -16.64
N LYS A 30 16.46 9.61 -16.22
CA LYS A 30 17.65 9.90 -17.00
C LYS A 30 18.89 9.29 -16.34
N ALA A 31 19.94 9.13 -17.13
CA ALA A 31 21.26 8.73 -16.64
C ALA A 31 22.24 9.89 -16.81
N ASP A 32 23.06 10.18 -15.79
CA ASP A 32 24.21 11.06 -15.98
C ASP A 32 25.47 10.29 -16.44
N GLU A 33 26.50 11.03 -16.84
CA GLU A 33 27.77 10.46 -17.35
C GLU A 33 28.52 9.62 -16.31
N ARG A 34 28.16 9.76 -15.02
CA ARG A 34 28.75 8.99 -13.91
C ARG A 34 27.98 7.70 -13.63
N GLY A 35 26.91 7.43 -14.38
CA GLY A 35 26.07 6.25 -14.18
C GLY A 35 25.07 6.38 -13.03
N ASN A 36 24.73 7.60 -12.63
CA ASN A 36 23.72 7.86 -11.61
C ASN A 36 22.34 7.96 -12.25
N VAL A 37 21.31 7.57 -11.49
CA VAL A 37 19.92 7.82 -11.87
C VAL A 37 19.60 9.28 -11.59
N VAL A 38 18.91 9.93 -12.52
CA VAL A 38 18.43 11.32 -12.38
C VAL A 38 16.91 11.33 -12.57
N ILE A 39 16.21 11.82 -11.55
CA ILE A 39 14.75 11.79 -11.43
C ILE A 39 14.23 13.23 -11.45
N PRO A 40 13.34 13.58 -12.39
CA PRO A 40 12.69 14.88 -12.40
C PRO A 40 11.56 14.92 -11.37
N LEU A 41 11.50 16.01 -10.61
CA LEU A 41 10.47 16.22 -9.60
C LEU A 41 9.57 17.39 -9.99
N PHE A 42 8.26 17.17 -9.88
CA PHE A 42 7.20 18.09 -10.27
C PHE A 42 6.30 18.41 -9.08
N ASN A 43 5.61 19.55 -9.13
CA ASN A 43 4.51 19.83 -8.20
C ASN A 43 3.16 19.35 -8.75
N ALA A 44 2.08 19.55 -7.99
CA ALA A 44 0.72 19.17 -8.38
C ALA A 44 0.21 19.87 -9.66
N ASP A 45 0.74 21.06 -9.98
CA ASP A 45 0.41 21.79 -11.22
C ASP A 45 1.15 21.24 -12.46
N GLY A 46 2.01 20.23 -12.29
CA GLY A 46 2.82 19.65 -13.37
C GLY A 46 4.05 20.48 -13.74
N GLU A 47 4.42 21.46 -12.92
CA GLU A 47 5.60 22.29 -13.12
C GLU A 47 6.86 21.56 -12.63
N PHE A 48 7.90 21.53 -13.48
CA PHE A 48 9.21 21.03 -13.08
C PHE A 48 9.79 21.90 -11.96
N ARG A 49 10.24 21.27 -10.87
CA ARG A 49 10.78 21.96 -9.70
C ARG A 49 12.27 21.70 -9.51
N THR A 50 12.68 20.44 -9.48
CA THR A 50 14.07 20.08 -9.17
C THR A 50 14.43 18.69 -9.71
N LEU A 51 15.66 18.26 -9.45
CA LEU A 51 16.15 16.91 -9.73
C LEU A 51 16.56 16.23 -8.43
N GLU A 52 16.25 14.95 -8.34
CA GLU A 52 16.90 14.03 -7.40
C GLU A 52 17.86 13.13 -8.18
N ARG A 53 19.07 12.98 -7.68
CA ARG A 53 20.06 12.03 -8.19
C ARG A 53 20.25 10.90 -7.20
N ILE A 54 20.40 9.70 -7.73
CA ILE A 54 20.72 8.52 -6.95
C ILE A 54 22.02 7.94 -7.48
N TRP A 55 23.04 7.96 -6.63
CA TRP A 55 24.36 7.39 -6.93
C TRP A 55 24.30 5.87 -6.98
N SER A 56 25.36 5.25 -7.53
CA SER A 56 25.47 3.80 -7.68
C SER A 56 25.42 3.04 -6.35
N ASP A 57 25.79 3.66 -5.24
CA ASP A 57 25.70 3.14 -3.88
C ASP A 57 24.31 3.29 -3.24
N GLY A 58 23.38 3.96 -3.92
CA GLY A 58 22.03 4.25 -3.44
C GLY A 58 21.92 5.54 -2.62
N SER A 59 23.03 6.25 -2.38
CA SER A 59 23.00 7.57 -1.76
C SER A 59 22.21 8.55 -2.65
N LYS A 60 21.33 9.35 -2.04
CA LYS A 60 20.43 10.27 -2.75
C LYS A 60 20.90 11.71 -2.57
N HIS A 61 20.75 12.53 -3.61
CA HIS A 61 21.06 13.94 -3.59
C HIS A 61 20.02 14.76 -4.31
N LEU A 62 19.53 15.79 -3.64
CA LEU A 62 18.55 16.71 -4.18
C LEU A 62 19.26 18.01 -4.59
N GLU A 63 19.21 18.36 -5.88
CA GLU A 63 20.01 19.47 -6.48
C GLU A 63 19.67 20.85 -5.92
N LYS A 64 18.44 21.02 -5.41
CA LYS A 64 18.00 22.17 -4.63
C LYS A 64 17.13 21.66 -3.50
N THR A 65 16.99 22.41 -2.42
CA THR A 65 15.86 22.18 -1.52
C THR A 65 14.60 22.23 -2.38
N ALA A 66 13.95 21.08 -2.57
CA ALA A 66 12.62 21.06 -3.12
C ALA A 66 11.77 22.03 -2.28
N GLY A 67 10.74 22.61 -2.88
CA GLY A 67 9.63 23.04 -2.06
C GLY A 67 9.15 21.89 -1.17
N HIS A 68 8.16 22.17 -0.35
CA HIS A 68 7.36 21.06 0.16
C HIS A 68 6.44 20.64 -0.99
N GLY A 69 6.23 19.33 -1.20
CA GLY A 69 5.18 18.77 -2.05
C GLY A 69 5.54 18.46 -3.51
N GLU A 70 6.80 18.12 -3.78
CA GLU A 70 7.25 17.61 -5.07
C GLU A 70 7.28 16.08 -5.12
N PHE A 71 7.04 15.53 -6.30
CA PHE A 71 6.97 14.10 -6.53
C PHE A 71 7.35 13.71 -7.96
N PHE A 72 7.50 12.41 -8.17
CA PHE A 72 7.60 11.78 -9.48
C PHE A 72 6.55 10.68 -9.59
N VAL A 73 5.98 10.46 -10.77
CA VAL A 73 5.00 9.38 -10.98
C VAL A 73 5.68 8.24 -11.74
N VAL A 74 5.75 7.09 -11.10
CA VAL A 74 6.28 5.86 -11.66
C VAL A 74 5.16 5.08 -12.33
N GLY A 75 5.38 4.61 -13.57
CA GLY A 75 4.52 3.61 -14.21
C GLY A 75 3.18 4.08 -14.75
N GLY A 76 3.00 5.37 -15.06
CA GLY A 76 1.81 5.83 -15.79
C GLY A 76 1.44 7.28 -15.54
N GLN A 77 0.16 7.58 -15.74
CA GLN A 77 -0.43 8.90 -15.47
C GLN A 77 -1.52 8.77 -14.41
N LEU A 78 -1.59 9.75 -13.51
CA LEU A 78 -2.65 9.85 -12.53
C LEU A 78 -3.96 10.30 -13.20
N LYS A 79 -5.08 9.79 -12.69
CA LYS A 79 -6.42 10.15 -13.15
C LYS A 79 -7.36 10.26 -11.96
N ASP A 80 -8.27 11.22 -12.03
CA ASP A 80 -9.28 11.40 -10.99
C ASP A 80 -10.27 10.23 -10.99
N GLY A 81 -10.56 9.71 -9.81
CA GLY A 81 -11.38 8.51 -9.62
C GLY A 81 -10.60 7.19 -9.63
N ASP A 82 -9.33 7.18 -10.06
CA ASP A 82 -8.44 6.01 -9.90
C ASP A 82 -7.81 6.00 -8.49
N ASN A 83 -7.21 4.86 -8.10
CA ASN A 83 -6.41 4.77 -6.88
C ASN A 83 -5.12 5.61 -7.01
N LEU A 84 -4.79 6.39 -5.99
CA LEU A 84 -3.53 7.12 -5.88
C LEU A 84 -2.65 6.45 -4.83
N LEU A 85 -1.54 5.85 -5.29
CA LEU A 85 -0.62 5.07 -4.48
C LEU A 85 0.63 5.90 -4.19
N TYR A 86 1.03 6.01 -2.93
CA TYR A 86 2.18 6.81 -2.50
C TYR A 86 3.25 5.92 -1.90
N ALA A 87 4.52 6.17 -2.24
CA ALA A 87 5.66 5.48 -1.63
C ALA A 87 6.82 6.46 -1.41
N GLU A 88 7.65 6.17 -0.41
CA GLU A 88 8.92 6.86 -0.24
C GLU A 88 9.99 6.29 -1.17
N GLY A 89 10.61 7.14 -1.97
CA GLY A 89 11.74 6.77 -2.81
C GLY A 89 11.39 5.97 -4.06
N TYR A 90 12.33 5.99 -5.01
CA TYR A 90 12.11 5.44 -6.36
C TYR A 90 11.91 3.93 -6.35
N ALA A 91 12.81 3.17 -5.71
CA ALA A 91 12.79 1.73 -5.83
C ALA A 91 11.55 1.08 -5.20
N THR A 92 11.05 1.65 -4.10
CA THR A 92 9.78 1.24 -3.47
C THR A 92 8.62 1.52 -4.42
N ALA A 93 8.52 2.74 -4.97
CA ALA A 93 7.49 3.10 -5.94
C ALA A 93 7.52 2.22 -7.20
N ALA A 94 8.72 1.94 -7.74
CA ALA A 94 8.91 1.08 -8.90
C ALA A 94 8.51 -0.36 -8.62
N SER A 95 8.93 -0.94 -7.49
CA SER A 95 8.55 -2.31 -7.11
C SER A 95 7.03 -2.47 -7.00
N ILE A 96 6.33 -1.50 -6.42
CA ILE A 96 4.87 -1.51 -6.32
C ILE A 96 4.24 -1.38 -7.71
N SER A 97 4.71 -0.43 -8.52
CA SER A 97 4.16 -0.18 -9.85
C SER A 97 4.34 -1.37 -10.79
N GLU A 98 5.51 -2.00 -10.78
CA GLU A 98 5.81 -3.23 -11.53
C GLU A 98 4.95 -4.41 -11.08
N ALA A 99 4.68 -4.52 -9.77
CA ALA A 99 3.90 -5.63 -9.23
C ALA A 99 2.42 -5.59 -9.63
N ILE A 100 1.81 -4.40 -9.65
CA ILE A 100 0.35 -4.25 -9.83
C ILE A 100 -0.05 -3.52 -11.11
N ASN A 101 0.91 -3.05 -11.91
CA ASN A 101 0.71 -2.28 -13.14
C ASN A 101 -0.14 -1.00 -12.96
N GLN A 102 0.09 -0.25 -11.88
CA GLN A 102 -0.60 1.01 -11.59
C GLN A 102 0.42 2.15 -11.36
N PRO A 103 0.02 3.42 -11.60
CA PRO A 103 0.89 4.55 -11.33
C PRO A 103 1.11 4.72 -9.83
N VAL A 104 2.37 4.97 -9.44
CA VAL A 104 2.75 5.21 -8.04
C VAL A 104 3.45 6.56 -7.91
N ILE A 105 2.97 7.39 -6.99
CA ILE A 105 3.55 8.66 -6.60
C ILE A 105 4.76 8.39 -5.71
N MET A 106 5.95 8.53 -6.29
CA MET A 106 7.21 8.58 -5.55
C MET A 106 7.32 9.94 -4.85
N THR A 107 7.47 9.90 -3.53
CA THR A 107 7.79 11.06 -2.71
C THR A 107 9.27 11.06 -2.34
N VAL A 108 9.86 12.25 -2.16
CA VAL A 108 11.30 12.40 -1.87
C VAL A 108 11.69 11.80 -0.51
N ASN A 109 10.82 11.98 0.48
CA ASN A 109 10.94 11.43 1.83
C ASN A 109 9.56 11.39 2.51
N ALA A 110 9.43 10.66 3.62
CA ALA A 110 8.22 10.57 4.44
C ALA A 110 7.62 11.95 4.80
N GLY A 111 8.44 12.92 5.20
CA GLY A 111 7.96 14.25 5.59
C GLY A 111 7.28 15.01 4.45
N ASN A 112 7.74 14.81 3.22
CA ASN A 112 7.18 15.41 2.00
C ASN A 112 5.84 14.77 1.59
N MET A 113 5.59 13.52 2.00
CA MET A 113 4.41 12.75 1.60
C MET A 113 3.09 13.45 1.98
N VAL A 114 3.01 14.03 3.18
CA VAL A 114 1.81 14.71 3.69
C VAL A 114 1.43 15.90 2.80
N GLU A 115 2.42 16.70 2.39
CA GLU A 115 2.20 17.86 1.53
C GLU A 115 1.78 17.45 0.11
N VAL A 116 2.43 16.42 -0.45
CA VAL A 116 2.05 15.88 -1.77
C VAL A 116 0.61 15.36 -1.71
N ALA A 117 0.27 14.60 -0.66
CA ALA A 117 -1.05 14.02 -0.47
C ALA A 117 -2.15 15.08 -0.42
N GLY A 118 -1.94 16.16 0.33
CA GLY A 118 -2.92 17.25 0.44
C GLY A 118 -3.20 17.92 -0.91
N ARG A 119 -2.14 18.25 -1.67
CA ARG A 119 -2.31 18.89 -2.98
C ARG A 119 -2.94 17.97 -4.01
N LEU A 120 -2.57 16.70 -3.99
CA LEU A 120 -3.17 15.72 -4.89
C LEU A 120 -4.62 15.40 -4.50
N LYS A 121 -5.01 15.53 -3.23
CA LYS A 121 -6.42 15.40 -2.83
C LYS A 121 -7.30 16.49 -3.43
N ASP A 122 -6.78 17.72 -3.48
CA ASP A 122 -7.50 18.84 -4.14
C ASP A 122 -7.58 18.64 -5.66
N THR A 123 -6.54 18.06 -6.26
CA THR A 123 -6.45 17.85 -7.72
C THR A 123 -7.27 16.64 -8.19
N PHE A 124 -7.33 15.59 -7.36
CA PHE A 124 -7.98 14.30 -7.63
C PHE A 124 -9.02 13.99 -6.53
N PRO A 125 -10.10 14.79 -6.43
CA PRO A 125 -11.03 14.70 -5.31
C PRO A 125 -11.78 13.37 -5.21
N ASN A 126 -11.99 12.68 -6.34
CA ASN A 126 -12.74 11.42 -6.42
C ASN A 126 -11.86 10.18 -6.23
N SER A 127 -10.54 10.36 -6.11
CA SER A 127 -9.60 9.27 -5.93
C SER A 127 -9.52 8.77 -4.49
N THR A 128 -9.27 7.48 -4.34
CA THR A 128 -8.90 6.84 -3.07
C THR A 128 -7.39 6.86 -2.91
N HIS A 129 -6.91 7.27 -1.73
CA HIS A 129 -5.49 7.46 -1.46
C HIS A 129 -4.94 6.29 -0.63
N TYR A 130 -3.82 5.72 -1.05
CA TYR A 130 -3.16 4.59 -0.39
C TYR A 130 -1.69 4.91 -0.16
N PHE A 131 -1.24 4.89 1.09
CA PHE A 131 0.11 5.22 1.51
C PHE A 131 0.87 3.94 1.87
N LEU A 132 1.79 3.53 0.99
CA LEU A 132 2.63 2.36 1.18
C LEU A 132 3.88 2.79 1.96
N ALA A 133 3.83 2.56 3.26
CA ALA A 133 4.78 3.10 4.22
C ALA A 133 6.03 2.24 4.36
N ASP A 134 7.17 2.90 4.54
CA ASP A 134 8.39 2.29 5.06
C ASP A 134 8.18 1.94 6.54
N ASN A 135 8.44 0.69 6.90
CA ASN A 135 8.25 0.18 8.25
C ASN A 135 9.56 0.22 9.05
N ASP A 136 9.91 1.40 9.54
CA ASP A 136 11.17 1.70 10.24
C ASP A 136 11.27 1.09 11.66
N ILE A 137 10.83 -0.15 11.85
CA ILE A 137 10.75 -0.83 13.16
C ILE A 137 12.09 -1.03 13.87
N TYR A 138 13.20 -0.87 13.14
CA TYR A 138 14.57 -1.02 13.65
C TYR A 138 15.21 0.32 14.03
N LYS A 139 14.51 1.44 13.83
CA LYS A 139 14.93 2.78 14.26
C LYS A 139 14.22 3.17 15.55
N ASP A 140 14.70 4.23 16.21
CA ASP A 140 14.05 4.78 17.41
C ASP A 140 12.65 5.34 17.12
N GLU A 141 12.45 5.88 15.91
CA GLU A 141 11.20 6.47 15.43
C GLU A 141 10.78 5.83 14.11
N ASN A 142 9.49 5.52 13.95
CA ASN A 142 8.96 4.95 12.72
C ASN A 142 8.36 6.05 11.83
N VAL A 143 9.24 6.97 11.39
CA VAL A 143 8.83 8.19 10.68
C VAL A 143 8.06 7.88 9.39
N GLY A 144 8.45 6.83 8.66
CA GLY A 144 7.74 6.38 7.46
C GLY A 144 6.26 6.06 7.73
N LEU A 145 6.00 5.21 8.73
CA LEU A 145 4.63 4.86 9.13
C LEU A 145 3.86 6.04 9.72
N GLU A 146 4.51 6.86 10.56
CA GLU A 146 3.89 8.03 11.17
C GLU A 146 3.40 9.01 10.11
N LYS A 147 4.23 9.33 9.11
CA LYS A 147 3.88 10.27 8.05
C LYS A 147 2.88 9.73 7.05
N ALA A 148 2.97 8.43 6.73
CA ALA A 148 1.93 7.77 5.94
C ALA A 148 0.57 7.82 6.65
N THR A 149 0.55 7.64 7.98
CA THR A 149 -0.67 7.74 8.79
C THR A 149 -1.22 9.16 8.80
N GLU A 150 -0.37 10.17 9.01
CA GLU A 150 -0.76 11.58 8.93
C GLU A 150 -1.35 11.95 7.56
N ALA A 151 -0.74 11.47 6.47
CA ALA A 151 -1.24 11.68 5.11
C ALA A 151 -2.58 10.96 4.85
N ALA A 152 -2.74 9.74 5.38
CA ALA A 152 -3.98 8.99 5.29
C ALA A 152 -5.12 9.69 6.04
N GLU A 153 -4.88 10.18 7.25
CA GLU A 153 -5.86 10.95 8.02
C GLU A 153 -6.27 12.22 7.27
N LEU A 154 -5.30 12.93 6.68
CA LEU A 154 -5.56 14.15 5.92
C LEU A 154 -6.41 13.92 4.66
N THR A 155 -6.23 12.78 3.99
CA THR A 155 -6.91 12.48 2.72
C THR A 155 -8.12 11.56 2.85
N ALA A 156 -8.43 11.09 4.07
CA ALA A 156 -9.32 9.97 4.33
C ALA A 156 -8.92 8.71 3.54
N GLY A 157 -7.61 8.48 3.41
CA GLY A 157 -7.01 7.33 2.73
C GLY A 157 -6.68 6.17 3.67
N HIS A 158 -5.87 5.25 3.16
CA HIS A 158 -5.45 4.04 3.87
C HIS A 158 -3.93 3.89 3.89
N VAL A 159 -3.41 3.27 4.94
CA VAL A 159 -1.99 2.94 5.07
C VAL A 159 -1.78 1.44 4.83
N LEU A 160 -0.76 1.11 4.06
CA LEU A 160 -0.29 -0.25 3.85
C LEU A 160 1.16 -0.36 4.31
N VAL A 161 1.50 -1.48 4.92
CA VAL A 161 2.83 -1.76 5.47
C VAL A 161 3.26 -3.14 4.98
N PRO A 162 4.50 -3.31 4.50
CA PRO A 162 4.97 -4.61 4.03
C PRO A 162 5.04 -5.61 5.19
N ALA A 163 4.60 -6.85 4.91
CA ALA A 163 4.74 -7.98 5.81
C ALA A 163 5.78 -8.95 5.27
N PHE A 164 6.77 -9.31 6.08
CA PHE A 164 7.83 -10.24 5.71
C PHE A 164 7.57 -11.61 6.32
N SER A 165 7.69 -12.67 5.53
CA SER A 165 7.61 -14.06 5.99
C SER A 165 8.76 -14.43 6.93
N ASN A 166 9.94 -13.85 6.70
CA ASN A 166 11.13 -14.04 7.52
C ASN A 166 11.78 -12.67 7.81
N PRO A 167 11.24 -11.90 8.77
CA PRO A 167 11.72 -10.55 9.05
C PRO A 167 13.18 -10.59 9.51
N LYS A 168 13.99 -9.74 8.88
CA LYS A 168 15.41 -9.54 9.20
C LYS A 168 15.66 -8.06 9.37
N GLU A 169 16.66 -7.73 10.18
CA GLU A 169 17.11 -6.36 10.34
C GLU A 169 17.47 -5.76 8.96
N GLY A 170 16.95 -4.55 8.70
CA GLY A 170 17.11 -3.85 7.43
C GLY A 170 16.06 -4.14 6.37
N LEU A 171 15.09 -5.04 6.62
CA LEU A 171 13.92 -5.20 5.75
C LEU A 171 12.77 -4.33 6.26
N THR A 172 12.49 -3.25 5.56
CA THR A 172 11.54 -2.23 6.04
C THR A 172 10.52 -1.81 4.98
N ASP A 173 10.87 -1.86 3.70
CA ASP A 173 10.04 -1.31 2.61
C ASP A 173 9.53 -2.39 1.62
N TYR A 174 8.66 -2.00 0.68
CA TYR A 174 8.13 -2.92 -0.33
C TYR A 174 9.16 -3.36 -1.38
N ASN A 175 10.26 -2.62 -1.54
CA ASN A 175 11.37 -3.03 -2.39
C ASN A 175 12.23 -4.11 -1.70
N ASP A 176 12.43 -4.02 -0.39
CA ASP A 176 13.03 -5.10 0.39
C ASP A 176 12.18 -6.37 0.29
N LEU A 177 10.85 -6.24 0.32
CA LEU A 177 9.93 -7.36 0.12
C LEU A 177 10.06 -7.93 -1.30
N HIS A 178 10.13 -7.07 -2.32
CA HIS A 178 10.39 -7.47 -3.70
C HIS A 178 11.71 -8.25 -3.81
N VAL A 179 12.83 -7.70 -3.34
CA VAL A 179 14.15 -8.32 -3.49
C VAL A 179 14.25 -9.64 -2.69
N SER A 180 13.59 -9.74 -1.53
CA SER A 180 13.69 -10.91 -0.66
C SER A 180 12.67 -12.02 -0.98
N GLU A 181 11.45 -11.68 -1.39
CA GLU A 181 10.34 -12.64 -1.56
C GLU A 181 9.68 -12.59 -2.95
N GLY A 182 10.05 -11.61 -3.78
CA GLY A 182 9.62 -11.47 -5.18
C GLY A 182 8.46 -10.49 -5.39
N LEU A 183 8.32 -9.99 -6.63
CA LEU A 183 7.23 -9.08 -7.05
C LEU A 183 5.84 -9.64 -6.75
N GLU A 184 5.66 -10.95 -6.84
CA GLU A 184 4.38 -11.59 -6.59
C GLU A 184 3.91 -11.40 -5.15
N GLN A 185 4.83 -11.37 -4.16
CA GLN A 185 4.44 -11.09 -2.77
C GLN A 185 4.02 -9.63 -2.60
N VAL A 186 4.70 -8.69 -3.25
CA VAL A 186 4.27 -7.29 -3.29
C VAL A 186 2.86 -7.18 -3.87
N ARG A 187 2.62 -7.82 -5.02
CA ARG A 187 1.31 -7.81 -5.69
C ARG A 187 0.21 -8.34 -4.78
N LEU A 188 0.42 -9.52 -4.18
CA LEU A 188 -0.56 -10.16 -3.30
C LEU A 188 -0.91 -9.31 -2.09
N GLN A 189 0.07 -8.65 -1.47
CA GLN A 189 -0.17 -7.79 -0.32
C GLN A 189 -0.90 -6.50 -0.70
N VAL A 190 -0.44 -5.82 -1.76
CA VAL A 190 -0.99 -4.52 -2.17
C VAL A 190 -2.38 -4.68 -2.78
N GLU A 191 -2.54 -5.51 -3.81
CA GLU A 191 -3.86 -5.74 -4.42
C GLU A 191 -4.83 -6.40 -3.43
N GLY A 192 -4.32 -7.31 -2.58
CA GLY A 192 -5.12 -7.94 -1.53
C GLY A 192 -5.72 -6.92 -0.57
N ALA A 193 -4.91 -5.97 -0.09
CA ALA A 193 -5.34 -4.91 0.80
C ALA A 193 -6.33 -3.94 0.11
N ILE A 194 -6.00 -3.45 -1.09
CA ILE A 194 -6.88 -2.55 -1.87
C ILE A 194 -8.25 -3.19 -2.10
N ASN A 195 -8.28 -4.46 -2.54
CA ASN A 195 -9.52 -5.17 -2.80
C ASN A 195 -10.36 -5.41 -1.54
N GLN A 196 -9.72 -5.59 -0.38
CA GLN A 196 -10.42 -5.72 0.89
C GLN A 196 -11.06 -4.40 1.32
N MET A 197 -10.33 -3.29 1.21
CA MET A 197 -10.81 -1.95 1.57
C MET A 197 -11.99 -1.54 0.68
N ASN A 198 -11.86 -1.71 -0.64
CA ASN A 198 -12.92 -1.40 -1.60
C ASN A 198 -14.22 -2.21 -1.37
N ARG A 199 -14.10 -3.42 -0.81
CA ARG A 199 -15.28 -4.21 -0.42
C ARG A 199 -15.97 -3.69 0.83
N VAL A 200 -15.21 -3.17 1.79
CA VAL A 200 -15.77 -2.61 3.03
C VAL A 200 -16.55 -1.33 2.71
N ASP A 201 -16.01 -0.48 1.83
CA ASP A 201 -16.64 0.80 1.44
C ASP A 201 -17.93 0.62 0.63
N THR A 202 -18.12 -0.54 0.00
CA THR A 202 -19.29 -0.85 -0.84
C THR A 202 -20.36 -1.66 -0.11
N MET A 203 -20.16 -2.07 1.15
CA MET A 203 -21.21 -2.72 1.93
C MET A 203 -22.21 -1.67 2.46
N PRO A 204 -23.53 -1.84 2.25
CA PRO A 204 -24.53 -0.95 2.84
C PRO A 204 -24.47 -1.02 4.37
N THR A 205 -24.17 0.08 5.04
CA THR A 205 -24.41 0.22 6.48
C THR A 205 -25.90 0.49 6.72
N ASP A 206 -26.49 -0.39 7.52
CA ASP A 206 -27.82 -0.36 8.16
C ASP A 206 -29.00 -1.06 7.44
N ASN A 207 -29.41 -2.20 8.04
CA ASN A 207 -30.83 -2.50 8.20
C ASN A 207 -31.21 -2.18 9.66
N PRO A 208 -31.88 -1.06 9.95
CA PRO A 208 -32.34 -0.73 11.28
C PRO A 208 -33.80 -1.17 11.42
N ASN A 209 -34.08 -2.46 11.62
CA ASN A 209 -35.38 -2.85 12.16
C ASN A 209 -35.40 -4.25 12.79
N ILE A 210 -35.01 -4.35 14.08
CA ILE A 210 -35.72 -5.20 15.05
C ILE A 210 -35.67 -4.47 16.40
N THR A 211 -36.63 -3.57 16.62
CA THR A 211 -37.15 -3.33 17.97
C THR A 211 -38.49 -4.03 18.05
N ASP A 212 -38.50 -5.24 18.57
CA ASP A 212 -39.66 -5.77 19.29
C ASP A 212 -39.15 -6.73 20.37
N VAL A 213 -39.12 -6.21 21.59
CA VAL A 213 -39.15 -6.99 22.82
C VAL A 213 -40.58 -7.51 22.99
N ASN A 214 -40.76 -8.83 23.09
CA ASN A 214 -41.60 -9.33 24.17
C ASN A 214 -41.35 -10.79 24.58
N HIS A 215 -41.34 -10.96 25.90
CA HIS A 215 -41.26 -12.19 26.68
C HIS A 215 -42.37 -13.19 26.35
N SER A 216 -42.04 -14.49 26.41
CA SER A 216 -42.91 -15.51 26.99
C SER A 216 -42.13 -16.81 27.22
N SER A 217 -41.93 -17.14 28.48
CA SER A 217 -41.46 -18.42 29.01
C SER A 217 -42.29 -19.61 28.50
N THR A 218 -41.67 -20.77 28.31
CA THR A 218 -42.06 -22.07 28.92
C THR A 218 -41.11 -23.21 28.50
N ASP A 219 -40.44 -23.76 29.52
CA ASP A 219 -40.17 -25.16 29.84
C ASP A 219 -39.93 -26.27 28.80
N SER A 220 -38.85 -27.01 29.12
CA SER A 220 -38.72 -28.48 29.15
C SER A 220 -38.26 -29.29 27.92
N ALA A 221 -37.01 -29.77 28.06
CA ALA A 221 -36.63 -31.20 28.16
C ALA A 221 -36.10 -31.98 26.92
N ALA A 222 -35.04 -32.76 27.24
CA ALA A 222 -34.51 -34.00 26.63
C ALA A 222 -33.72 -33.86 25.30
N VAL A 223 -32.37 -34.04 25.26
CA VAL A 223 -31.49 -35.22 25.47
C VAL A 223 -31.32 -36.12 24.22
N ALA A 224 -30.05 -36.33 23.87
CA ALA A 224 -29.40 -37.42 23.10
C ALA A 224 -28.98 -37.18 21.63
N ASP A 225 -27.70 -37.51 21.41
CA ASP A 225 -26.88 -37.62 20.19
C ASP A 225 -26.49 -39.13 20.02
N PRO A 226 -25.64 -39.56 19.07
CA PRO A 226 -25.75 -39.66 17.60
C PRO A 226 -25.77 -41.13 17.10
N GLU A 227 -26.10 -41.38 15.81
CA GLU A 227 -25.49 -42.52 15.07
C GLU A 227 -25.22 -42.22 13.58
N LYS A 228 -24.10 -42.82 13.11
CA LYS A 228 -23.36 -42.68 11.83
C LYS A 228 -23.93 -43.56 10.68
N PRO A 229 -23.39 -43.56 9.44
CA PRO A 229 -24.16 -43.73 8.20
C PRO A 229 -23.94 -45.09 7.49
N ARG A 230 -24.81 -45.40 6.52
CA ARG A 230 -24.67 -46.58 5.64
C ARG A 230 -24.23 -46.22 4.21
N ARG A 231 -23.47 -47.17 3.66
CA ARG A 231 -22.62 -47.20 2.46
C ARG A 231 -23.35 -47.15 1.11
N TRP A 232 -22.63 -46.60 0.11
CA TRP A 232 -22.80 -46.84 -1.33
C TRP A 232 -22.36 -48.27 -1.73
N PRO A 233 -22.96 -48.87 -2.78
CA PRO A 233 -22.34 -49.97 -3.52
C PRO A 233 -21.58 -49.49 -4.77
N ALA A 234 -20.56 -50.27 -5.14
CA ALA A 234 -19.62 -50.11 -6.25
C ALA A 234 -20.13 -50.81 -7.55
N PRO A 235 -19.47 -50.62 -8.72
CA PRO A 235 -20.08 -50.68 -10.05
C PRO A 235 -19.92 -52.02 -10.80
N CYS A 236 -20.76 -52.18 -11.84
CA CYS A 236 -20.71 -53.28 -12.82
C CYS A 236 -19.67 -53.06 -13.92
N SER A 237 -19.15 -54.18 -14.41
CA SER A 237 -18.07 -54.33 -15.39
C SER A 237 -18.59 -54.55 -16.82
N CYS A 238 -17.76 -54.22 -17.81
CA CYS A 238 -17.71 -54.93 -19.09
C CYS A 238 -16.30 -54.86 -19.73
N ARG A 239 -15.88 -55.99 -20.30
CA ARG A 239 -14.58 -56.26 -20.96
C ARG A 239 -14.66 -55.97 -22.46
N THR A 240 -13.50 -55.77 -23.10
CA THR A 240 -12.98 -56.61 -24.21
C THR A 240 -11.59 -56.12 -24.62
N GLY A 241 -10.58 -57.01 -24.62
CA GLY A 241 -9.76 -57.39 -25.80
C GLY A 241 -8.55 -56.46 -25.98
N GLY A 242 -7.28 -56.85 -26.00
CA GLY A 242 -6.62 -58.10 -26.36
C GLY A 242 -5.69 -57.82 -27.55
N ASN A 243 -4.39 -57.58 -27.33
CA ASN A 243 -3.32 -58.00 -28.26
C ASN A 243 -1.88 -57.83 -27.73
N ARG A 244 -0.99 -58.58 -28.37
CA ARG A 244 0.32 -59.14 -27.97
C ARG A 244 1.57 -58.25 -28.15
N ALA A 245 2.66 -58.79 -27.60
CA ALA A 245 4.09 -58.65 -27.91
C ALA A 245 4.77 -57.42 -27.28
N GLY A 246 5.94 -57.48 -26.65
CA GLY A 246 7.02 -58.46 -26.61
C GLY A 246 8.32 -57.66 -26.62
N GLY A 247 9.22 -57.83 -25.65
CA GLY A 247 10.51 -57.12 -25.65
C GLY A 247 11.14 -57.00 -24.25
N GLN A 248 12.45 -57.18 -24.19
CA GLN A 248 13.23 -57.55 -23.01
C GLN A 248 13.73 -56.36 -22.17
N ARG A 249 14.02 -56.63 -20.90
CA ARG A 249 14.77 -55.86 -19.86
C ARG A 249 16.20 -55.46 -20.34
N PRO A 250 16.98 -54.57 -19.68
CA PRO A 250 17.16 -54.56 -18.21
C PRO A 250 17.50 -53.22 -17.49
N ALA A 251 17.54 -53.37 -16.16
CA ALA A 251 18.41 -52.69 -15.18
C ALA A 251 18.33 -51.16 -15.01
N ALA A 252 17.68 -50.73 -13.92
CA ALA A 252 17.96 -49.45 -13.27
C ALA A 252 18.37 -49.74 -11.82
N ALA A 253 19.49 -49.13 -11.44
CA ALA A 253 20.14 -49.20 -10.13
C ALA A 253 19.35 -48.45 -9.06
N GLU A 254 19.50 -48.89 -7.82
CA GLU A 254 19.09 -48.17 -6.61
C GLU A 254 19.85 -46.84 -6.46
N PRO A 255 19.30 -45.89 -5.69
CA PRO A 255 20.05 -45.54 -4.49
C PRO A 255 19.21 -45.42 -3.21
N GLU A 256 19.88 -45.88 -2.16
CA GLU A 256 19.88 -45.50 -0.74
C GLU A 256 18.68 -44.80 -0.08
N GLU A 257 18.27 -45.46 0.99
CA GLU A 257 17.39 -45.08 2.07
C GLU A 257 18.15 -44.32 3.18
N THR A 258 17.56 -43.26 3.75
CA THR A 258 17.50 -42.92 5.21
C THR A 258 16.91 -41.49 5.39
N ALA A 259 15.65 -41.32 5.80
CA ALA A 259 15.09 -41.25 7.18
C ALA A 259 14.93 -39.77 7.69
N PRO A 260 14.01 -39.45 8.63
CA PRO A 260 12.73 -38.82 8.28
C PRO A 260 12.55 -37.37 8.78
N VAL A 261 11.60 -36.69 8.13
CA VAL A 261 11.10 -35.34 8.44
C VAL A 261 10.36 -35.33 9.78
N ALA A 262 10.90 -34.63 10.78
CA ALA A 262 10.20 -34.31 12.02
C ALA A 262 9.32 -33.07 11.83
N SER A 263 8.04 -33.24 12.15
CA SER A 263 6.92 -32.34 11.91
C SER A 263 7.01 -31.02 12.72
N ALA A 264 6.71 -29.90 12.07
CA ALA A 264 6.74 -28.53 12.58
C ALA A 264 5.58 -28.19 13.56
N LEU A 265 5.24 -29.12 14.45
CA LEU A 265 4.13 -29.00 15.40
C LEU A 265 4.59 -29.27 16.84
N GLN A 266 5.69 -28.65 17.28
CA GLN A 266 6.11 -28.77 18.68
C GLN A 266 6.85 -27.56 19.30
N LEU A 267 6.74 -26.36 18.70
CA LEU A 267 7.28 -25.12 19.28
C LEU A 267 6.22 -24.01 19.44
N LEU A 268 4.98 -24.38 19.76
CA LEU A 268 3.88 -23.45 20.12
C LEU A 268 3.50 -23.52 21.62
N LYS A 269 4.48 -23.72 22.50
CA LYS A 269 4.23 -23.72 23.97
C LYS A 269 5.22 -22.86 24.74
N ARG A 270 5.35 -21.57 24.39
CA ARG A 270 5.73 -20.51 25.33
C ARG A 270 5.55 -19.11 24.76
N TRP A 271 4.29 -18.69 24.61
CA TRP A 271 3.99 -17.28 24.42
C TRP A 271 2.88 -16.87 25.40
N LYS A 272 3.22 -15.96 26.32
CA LYS A 272 2.24 -15.26 27.18
C LYS A 272 2.08 -13.86 26.60
N PRO A 273 0.87 -13.43 26.20
CA PRO A 273 0.68 -12.06 25.73
C PRO A 273 0.82 -11.09 26.91
N ARG A 274 1.64 -10.05 26.73
CA ARG A 274 1.62 -8.88 27.62
C ARG A 274 0.30 -8.15 27.39
N ARG A 275 -0.41 -7.91 28.49
CA ARG A 275 -1.69 -7.22 28.56
C ARG A 275 -1.46 -5.74 28.26
N TRP A 276 -1.97 -5.25 27.13
CA TRP A 276 -2.00 -3.83 26.80
C TRP A 276 -3.03 -3.13 27.72
N PRO A 277 -2.73 -1.95 28.30
CA PRO A 277 -3.74 -1.17 29.00
C PRO A 277 -4.73 -0.56 27.98
N ALA A 278 -6.00 -0.48 28.39
CA ALA A 278 -7.11 0.06 27.62
C ALA A 278 -6.88 1.55 27.25
N PRO A 279 -7.57 2.06 26.20
CA PRO A 279 -7.39 3.44 25.76
C PRO A 279 -7.88 4.41 26.83
N LEU A 280 -7.01 5.32 27.28
CA LEU A 280 -7.43 6.46 28.08
C LEU A 280 -8.31 7.36 27.20
N GLN A 281 -9.55 7.57 27.64
CA GLN A 281 -10.41 8.67 27.20
C GLN A 281 -9.70 10.00 27.45
N LEU A 282 -9.25 10.68 26.39
CA LEU A 282 -8.88 12.09 26.50
C LEU A 282 -10.17 12.92 26.38
N MET A 283 -10.54 13.52 27.51
CA MET A 283 -11.69 14.42 27.63
C MET A 283 -11.54 15.63 26.71
N ASN A 284 -12.65 15.95 26.06
CA ASN A 284 -12.97 17.25 25.46
C ASN A 284 -12.46 18.41 26.33
N ARG A 285 -11.58 19.23 25.77
CA ARG A 285 -11.38 20.60 26.24
C ARG A 285 -11.26 21.56 25.06
N TRP A 286 -12.42 21.89 24.51
CA TRP A 286 -12.63 23.10 23.75
C TRP A 286 -12.15 24.32 24.56
N LYS A 287 -11.15 25.03 24.05
CA LYS A 287 -10.95 26.45 24.33
C LYS A 287 -11.05 27.21 23.01
N SER A 288 -12.25 27.72 22.78
CA SER A 288 -12.59 28.94 22.05
C SER A 288 -11.42 29.66 21.33
N ARG A 289 -11.23 29.37 20.05
CA ARG A 289 -10.71 30.38 19.12
C ARG A 289 -11.91 31.04 18.47
N ARG A 290 -12.05 32.33 18.77
CA ARG A 290 -13.07 33.24 18.25
C ARG A 290 -12.78 33.43 16.76
N TRP A 291 -13.59 32.83 15.90
CA TRP A 291 -13.65 33.22 14.49
C TRP A 291 -14.38 34.57 14.39
N PRO A 292 -13.91 35.52 13.56
CA PRO A 292 -14.67 36.74 13.31
C PRO A 292 -15.99 36.40 12.61
N ALA A 293 -17.06 37.09 12.99
CA ALA A 293 -18.42 36.86 12.51
C ALA A 293 -18.55 37.14 10.98
N PRO A 294 -19.47 36.45 10.27
CA PRO A 294 -19.75 36.77 8.88
C PRO A 294 -20.42 38.15 8.77
N CYS A 295 -19.98 38.93 7.78
CA CYS A 295 -20.57 40.22 7.42
C CYS A 295 -22.05 40.05 7.09
N SER A 296 -22.92 40.76 7.83
CA SER A 296 -24.33 40.86 7.51
C SER A 296 -24.59 42.14 6.70
N CYS A 297 -24.97 41.99 5.44
CA CYS A 297 -25.48 43.09 4.63
C CYS A 297 -26.92 43.38 5.05
N ARG A 298 -27.17 44.50 5.74
CA ARG A 298 -28.53 45.02 5.90
C ARG A 298 -29.02 45.55 4.56
N THR A 299 -30.02 44.90 3.99
CA THR A 299 -30.87 45.50 2.96
C THR A 299 -31.81 46.50 3.63
N GLY A 300 -31.61 47.79 3.34
CA GLY A 300 -32.44 48.87 3.86
C GLY A 300 -32.49 50.04 2.89
N GLY A 301 -33.57 50.11 2.11
CA GLY A 301 -34.27 51.32 1.67
C GLY A 301 -33.50 52.49 1.02
N ASN A 302 -33.77 52.69 -0.28
CA ASN A 302 -33.72 53.94 -1.05
C ASN A 302 -33.35 55.24 -0.28
N ARG A 303 -32.19 55.82 -0.62
CA ARG A 303 -32.04 57.20 -1.14
C ARG A 303 -30.57 57.54 -1.41
N ALA A 304 -30.33 58.03 -2.63
CA ALA A 304 -29.27 58.94 -3.09
C ALA A 304 -27.84 58.84 -2.51
N GLY A 305 -26.91 58.42 -3.38
CA GLY A 305 -25.60 59.06 -3.56
C GLY A 305 -24.52 58.82 -2.51
N GLY A 306 -23.54 57.98 -2.85
CA GLY A 306 -22.22 57.98 -2.21
C GLY A 306 -21.62 56.58 -2.06
N GLN A 307 -20.63 56.27 -2.89
CA GLN A 307 -19.75 55.11 -2.69
C GLN A 307 -18.94 55.29 -1.41
N ARG A 308 -18.90 54.27 -0.55
CA ARG A 308 -17.90 54.13 0.52
C ARG A 308 -17.31 52.72 0.46
N PRO A 309 -15.99 52.56 0.71
CA PRO A 309 -15.35 51.26 0.64
C PRO A 309 -15.69 50.43 1.89
N CYS A 310 -15.94 49.15 1.69
CA CYS A 310 -15.99 48.17 2.78
C CYS A 310 -14.56 47.93 3.29
N SER A 311 -14.33 48.16 4.59
CA SER A 311 -13.13 47.69 5.29
C SER A 311 -13.50 46.50 6.17
N CYS A 312 -12.66 45.46 6.15
CA CYS A 312 -12.82 44.21 6.91
C CYS A 312 -12.93 44.41 8.42
#